data_AF-V9LIT7-F1
#
_entry.id   AF-V9LIT7-F1
#
_cell.length_a   1.000
_cell.length_b   1.000
_cell.length_c   1.000
_cell.angle_alpha   90.00
_cell.angle_beta   90.00
_cell.angle_gamma   90.00
#
_symmetry.space_group_name_H-M   'P 1'
#
loop_
_entity.id
_entity.type
_entity.pdbx_description
1 polymer ?
#
loop_
_entity_poly.entity_id
_entity_poly.type
_entity_poly.pdbx_seq_one_letter_code
_entity_poly.pdbx_strand_id
1 'polypeptide(L)'
;GCGGGGRDDVGDDGRPSGAGTARMRVRPDGARTMSGARAEAEWQELEQEFKQLQETHKVYRQKLDELTNLQTICNSSINKQKKRIKDLAFSLQKYKRTANVDEAQVIQEINNNIKERQNVFFDMEAFLPKKNGLYLNLVLGNVNVTLLSKQAKFA
;
A
#
# COMPACT_ATOMS: atom_id res chain seq x y z
N GLY A 1 30.79 100.75 -35.11
CA GLY A 1 32.01 100.69 -35.95
C GLY A 1 32.53 99.27 -35.91
N CYS A 2 32.89 98.77 -37.09
CA CYS A 2 33.87 97.72 -37.42
C CYS A 2 34.47 96.93 -36.25
N GLY A 3 34.34 95.60 -36.29
CA GLY A 3 35.45 94.73 -36.73
C GLY A 3 35.89 93.92 -35.50
N GLY A 4 36.15 92.63 -35.55
CA GLY A 4 36.84 91.84 -36.55
C GLY A 4 37.95 91.08 -35.81
N GLY A 5 38.30 89.88 -36.27
CA GLY A 5 39.55 89.22 -35.90
C GLY A 5 39.37 87.93 -35.10
N GLY A 6 39.47 86.81 -35.81
CA GLY A 6 39.70 85.51 -35.19
C GLY A 6 41.17 85.30 -34.79
N ARG A 7 41.41 84.17 -34.13
CA ARG A 7 42.64 83.38 -34.23
C ARG A 7 42.43 82.02 -33.55
N ASP A 8 42.83 80.99 -34.28
CA ASP A 8 42.98 79.61 -33.86
C ASP A 8 44.24 79.45 -32.98
N ASP A 9 44.13 78.66 -31.90
CA ASP A 9 45.24 78.06 -31.13
C ASP A 9 44.72 76.69 -30.61
N VAL A 10 45.09 75.56 -31.25
CA VAL A 10 46.24 74.68 -30.97
C VAL A 10 46.07 73.77 -29.72
N GLY A 11 45.95 72.46 -29.99
CA GLY A 11 46.66 71.37 -29.29
C GLY A 11 46.26 71.00 -27.86
N ASP A 12 45.57 69.87 -27.69
CA ASP A 12 45.49 69.14 -26.42
C ASP A 12 46.35 67.86 -26.51
N ASP A 13 47.55 67.94 -25.92
CA ASP A 13 48.45 66.82 -25.63
C ASP A 13 48.08 66.21 -24.26
N GLY A 14 47.59 64.97 -24.26
CA GLY A 14 47.24 64.26 -23.02
C GLY A 14 47.46 62.75 -23.12
N ARG A 15 48.65 62.30 -22.70
CA ARG A 15 49.01 60.88 -22.46
C ARG A 15 49.12 60.64 -20.93
N PRO A 16 49.34 59.41 -20.44
CA PRO A 16 48.42 58.27 -20.23
C PRO A 16 48.31 57.85 -18.74
N SER A 17 47.40 56.93 -18.39
CA SER A 17 47.70 55.73 -17.57
C SER A 17 46.43 55.06 -17.04
N GLY A 18 46.33 53.75 -17.26
CA GLY A 18 45.29 52.91 -16.68
C GLY A 18 45.51 51.45 -17.06
N ALA A 19 46.45 50.78 -16.38
CA ALA A 19 46.67 49.35 -16.49
C ALA A 19 45.48 48.61 -15.85
N GLY A 20 44.53 48.16 -16.67
CA GLY A 20 43.45 47.26 -16.24
C GLY A 20 43.87 45.80 -16.41
N THR A 21 44.09 45.11 -15.29
CA THR A 21 44.28 43.65 -15.23
C THR A 21 43.10 42.91 -15.88
N ALA A 22 43.38 42.18 -16.97
CA ALA A 22 42.40 41.32 -17.64
C ALA A 22 42.08 40.10 -16.77
N ARG A 23 40.92 40.14 -16.12
CA ARG A 23 40.37 39.02 -15.33
C ARG A 23 39.95 37.90 -16.29
N MET A 24 40.71 36.81 -16.31
CA MET A 24 40.38 35.58 -17.04
C MET A 24 39.04 35.04 -16.51
N ARG A 25 37.97 35.13 -17.30
CA ARG A 25 36.68 34.53 -16.94
C ARG A 25 36.84 33.01 -17.04
N VAL A 26 36.95 32.35 -15.90
CA VAL A 26 36.69 30.91 -15.80
C VAL A 26 35.23 30.72 -16.19
N ARG A 27 34.98 30.02 -17.29
CA ARG A 27 33.62 29.61 -17.69
C ARG A 27 33.06 28.76 -16.54
N PRO A 28 31.85 29.04 -16.02
CA PRO A 28 31.24 28.10 -15.10
C PRO A 28 31.01 26.80 -15.88
N ASP A 29 31.52 25.69 -15.36
CA ASP A 29 31.15 24.36 -15.85
C ASP A 29 29.63 24.30 -15.80
N GLY A 30 29.04 24.32 -16.99
CA GLY A 30 27.60 24.45 -17.17
C GLY A 30 26.94 23.30 -16.45
N ALA A 31 26.11 23.63 -15.46
CA ALA A 31 25.02 22.76 -15.04
C ALA A 31 24.41 22.19 -16.32
N ARG A 32 24.47 20.86 -16.48
CA ARG A 32 23.96 20.17 -17.67
C ARG A 32 22.47 20.45 -17.72
N THR A 33 22.07 21.51 -18.41
CA THR A 33 20.67 21.90 -18.60
C THR A 33 20.04 20.80 -19.43
N MET A 34 19.09 20.09 -18.84
CA MET A 34 18.22 19.16 -19.54
C MET A 34 17.67 19.84 -20.79
N SER A 35 17.84 19.21 -21.96
CA SER A 35 17.25 19.72 -23.20
C SER A 35 15.75 19.47 -23.20
N GLY A 36 14.98 20.33 -23.86
CA GLY A 36 13.51 20.16 -23.97
C GLY A 36 13.12 18.79 -24.55
N ALA A 37 13.84 18.31 -25.56
CA ALA A 37 13.63 16.98 -26.15
C ALA A 37 13.83 15.84 -25.13
N ARG A 38 14.79 15.99 -24.20
CA ARG A 38 15.02 14.99 -23.16
C ARG A 38 13.94 15.04 -22.08
N ALA A 39 13.49 16.24 -21.70
CA ALA A 39 12.38 16.41 -20.77
C ALA A 39 11.07 15.83 -21.35
N GLU A 40 10.82 16.00 -22.65
CA GLU A 40 9.67 15.42 -23.33
C GLU A 40 9.73 13.89 -23.38
N ALA A 41 10.90 13.32 -23.67
CA ALA A 41 11.09 11.87 -23.65
C ALA A 41 10.84 11.27 -22.25
N GLU A 42 11.43 11.88 -21.21
CA GLU A 42 11.22 11.45 -19.80
C GLU A 42 9.74 11.58 -19.39
N TRP A 43 9.04 12.63 -19.84
CA TRP A 43 7.61 12.77 -19.58
C TRP A 43 6.77 11.69 -20.27
N GLN A 44 7.08 11.34 -21.52
CA GLN A 44 6.36 10.27 -22.24
C GLN A 44 6.57 8.90 -21.59
N GLU A 45 7.76 8.64 -21.04
CA GLU A 45 8.04 7.43 -20.27
C GLU A 45 7.19 7.38 -18.99
N LEU A 46 7.18 8.48 -18.21
CA LEU A 46 6.32 8.60 -17.02
C LEU A 46 4.83 8.42 -17.33
N GLU A 47 4.36 8.96 -18.45
CA GLU A 47 2.97 8.80 -18.89
C GLU A 47 2.63 7.34 -19.21
N GLN A 48 3.59 6.58 -19.78
CA GLN A 48 3.41 5.15 -20.03
C GLN A 48 3.41 4.35 -18.72
N GLU A 49 4.34 4.63 -17.82
CA GLU A 49 4.39 4.01 -16.49
C GLU A 49 3.10 4.28 -15.70
N PHE A 50 2.60 5.52 -15.75
CA PHE A 50 1.37 5.91 -15.08
C PHE A 50 0.16 5.12 -15.62
N LYS A 51 0.04 4.97 -16.94
CA LYS A 51 -1.02 4.15 -17.55
C LYS A 51 -0.95 2.69 -17.11
N GLN A 52 0.26 2.12 -17.06
CA GLN A 52 0.45 0.75 -16.58
C GLN A 52 0.08 0.60 -15.10
N LEU A 53 0.42 1.60 -14.28
CA LEU A 53 0.04 1.64 -12.86
C LEU A 53 -1.49 1.68 -12.70
N GLN A 54 -2.19 2.47 -13.52
CA GLN A 54 -3.65 2.55 -13.47
C GLN A 54 -4.32 1.20 -13.78
N GLU A 55 -3.85 0.48 -14.80
CA GLU A 55 -4.37 -0.86 -15.11
C GLU A 55 -4.05 -1.87 -14.00
N THR A 56 -2.84 -1.81 -13.43
CA THR A 56 -2.46 -2.66 -12.29
C THR A 56 -3.34 -2.38 -11.07
N HIS A 57 -3.60 -1.11 -10.77
CA HIS A 57 -4.47 -0.70 -9.67
C HIS A 57 -5.92 -1.16 -9.87
N LYS A 58 -6.42 -1.13 -11.10
CA LYS A 58 -7.75 -1.65 -11.44
C LYS A 58 -7.86 -3.15 -11.13
N VAL A 59 -6.86 -3.95 -11.52
CA VAL A 59 -6.81 -5.38 -11.21
C VAL A 59 -6.69 -5.62 -9.70
N TYR A 60 -5.82 -4.87 -9.02
CA TYR A 60 -5.69 -4.92 -7.56
C TYR A 60 -7.04 -4.71 -6.86
N ARG A 61 -7.79 -3.67 -7.25
CA ARG A 61 -9.11 -3.39 -6.68
C ARG A 61 -10.09 -4.54 -6.89
N GLN A 62 -10.15 -5.09 -8.10
CA GLN A 62 -11.00 -6.26 -8.40
C GLN A 62 -10.65 -7.46 -7.50
N LYS A 63 -9.35 -7.76 -7.35
CA LYS A 63 -8.89 -8.86 -6.49
C LYS A 63 -9.22 -8.62 -5.01
N LEU A 64 -9.15 -7.38 -4.56
CA LEU A 64 -9.54 -7.01 -3.20
C LEU A 64 -11.05 -7.22 -2.96
N ASP A 65 -11.89 -6.85 -3.92
CA ASP A 65 -13.34 -7.05 -3.86
C ASP A 65 -13.69 -8.55 -3.85
N GLU A 66 -13.08 -9.35 -4.74
CA GLU A 66 -13.22 -10.81 -4.78
C GLU A 66 -12.82 -11.45 -3.44
N LEU A 67 -11.68 -11.06 -2.88
CA LEU A 67 -11.19 -11.55 -1.59
C LEU A 67 -12.15 -11.19 -0.46
N THR A 68 -12.64 -9.95 -0.42
CA THR A 68 -13.59 -9.47 0.61
C THR A 68 -14.91 -10.24 0.56
N ASN A 69 -15.40 -10.55 -0.65
CA ASN A 69 -16.58 -11.38 -0.82
C ASN A 69 -16.35 -12.81 -0.30
N LEU A 70 -15.23 -13.43 -0.68
CA LEU A 70 -14.86 -14.77 -0.18
C LEU A 70 -14.75 -14.81 1.34
N GLN A 71 -14.08 -13.82 1.95
CA GLN A 71 -13.97 -13.69 3.40
C GLN A 71 -15.36 -13.62 4.06
N THR A 72 -16.30 -12.87 3.48
CA THR A 72 -17.67 -12.74 3.99
C THR A 72 -18.44 -14.07 3.90
N ILE A 73 -18.31 -14.78 2.78
CA ILE A 73 -18.93 -16.10 2.57
C ILE A 73 -18.35 -17.12 3.56
N CYS A 74 -17.03 -17.18 3.72
CA CYS A 74 -16.37 -18.08 4.66
C CYS A 74 -16.80 -17.80 6.09
N ASN A 75 -16.74 -16.53 6.52
CA ASN A 75 -17.11 -16.14 7.88
C ASN A 75 -18.57 -16.48 8.19
N SER A 76 -19.51 -16.13 7.29
CA SER A 76 -20.93 -16.44 7.48
C SER A 76 -21.20 -17.95 7.50
N SER A 77 -20.54 -18.71 6.63
CA SER A 77 -20.70 -20.17 6.55
C SER A 77 -20.14 -20.90 7.78
N ILE A 78 -18.97 -20.49 8.28
CA ILE A 78 -18.38 -21.03 9.52
C ILE A 78 -19.31 -20.75 10.70
N ASN A 79 -19.80 -19.52 10.84
CA ASN A 79 -20.73 -19.16 11.92
C ASN A 79 -22.03 -19.98 11.84
N LYS A 80 -22.59 -20.17 10.64
CA LYS A 80 -23.78 -21.01 10.42
C LYS A 80 -23.53 -22.48 10.78
N GLN A 81 -22.37 -23.03 10.44
CA GLN A 81 -21.99 -24.39 10.83
C GLN A 81 -21.80 -24.52 12.34
N LYS A 82 -21.05 -23.62 12.96
CA LYS A 82 -20.83 -23.58 14.42
C LYS A 82 -22.16 -23.58 15.18
N LYS A 83 -23.13 -22.75 14.75
CA LYS A 83 -24.48 -22.72 15.34
C LYS A 83 -25.17 -24.08 15.23
N ARG A 84 -25.25 -24.64 14.01
CA ARG A 84 -25.90 -25.95 13.77
C ARG A 84 -25.24 -27.09 14.55
N ILE A 85 -23.92 -27.09 14.66
CA ILE A 85 -23.18 -28.08 15.46
C ILE A 85 -23.49 -27.92 16.94
N LYS A 86 -23.57 -26.69 17.46
CA LYS A 86 -23.95 -26.44 18.86
C LYS A 86 -25.35 -26.96 19.16
N ASP A 87 -26.31 -26.70 18.26
CA ASP A 87 -27.69 -27.17 18.37
C ASP A 87 -27.74 -28.71 18.32
N LEU A 88 -26.99 -29.33 17.40
CA LEU A 88 -26.88 -30.79 17.31
C LEU A 88 -26.28 -31.40 18.58
N ALA A 89 -25.16 -30.86 19.09
CA ALA A 89 -24.52 -31.34 20.31
C ALA A 89 -25.48 -31.30 21.51
N PHE A 90 -26.28 -30.23 21.62
CA PHE A 90 -27.30 -30.11 22.67
C PHE A 90 -28.39 -31.18 22.54
N SER A 91 -28.89 -31.43 21.33
CA SER A 91 -29.86 -32.50 21.07
C SER A 91 -29.31 -33.89 21.38
N LEU A 92 -28.07 -34.17 20.97
CA LEU A 92 -27.40 -35.45 21.25
C LEU A 92 -27.18 -35.66 22.74
N GLN A 93 -26.86 -34.60 23.51
CA GLN A 93 -26.74 -34.70 24.96
C GLN A 93 -28.06 -35.09 25.64
N LYS A 94 -29.20 -34.58 25.15
CA LYS A 94 -30.52 -34.97 25.66
C LYS A 94 -30.83 -36.43 25.34
N TYR A 95 -30.60 -36.83 24.08
CA TYR A 95 -30.89 -38.17 23.59
C TYR A 95 -29.99 -39.25 24.22
N LYS A 96 -28.75 -38.92 24.59
CA LYS A 96 -27.80 -39.84 25.23
C LYS A 96 -28.37 -40.56 26.47
N ARG A 97 -29.32 -39.96 27.19
CA ARG A 97 -29.94 -40.56 28.39
C ARG A 97 -30.89 -41.72 28.08
N THR A 98 -31.39 -41.79 26.85
CA THR A 98 -32.37 -42.80 26.40
C THR A 98 -31.80 -43.72 25.33
N ALA A 99 -30.53 -43.54 24.95
CA ALA A 99 -29.89 -44.27 23.88
C ALA A 99 -29.51 -45.69 24.30
N ASN A 100 -29.70 -46.66 23.40
CA ASN A 100 -29.17 -48.02 23.56
C ASN A 100 -27.65 -48.07 23.25
N VAL A 101 -27.03 -49.25 23.34
CA VAL A 101 -25.57 -49.42 23.18
C VAL A 101 -25.10 -49.01 21.77
N ASP A 102 -25.81 -49.42 20.73
CA ASP A 102 -25.44 -49.12 19.35
C ASP A 102 -25.62 -47.62 19.04
N GLU A 103 -26.72 -47.04 19.50
CA GLU A 103 -26.98 -45.60 19.42
C GLU A 103 -25.94 -44.78 20.20
N ALA A 104 -25.50 -45.26 21.36
CA ALA A 104 -24.47 -44.61 22.16
C ALA A 104 -23.11 -44.58 21.44
N GLN A 105 -22.76 -45.63 20.70
CA GLN A 105 -21.57 -45.66 19.85
C GLN A 105 -21.66 -44.63 18.72
N VAL A 106 -22.79 -44.56 18.02
CA VAL A 106 -23.04 -43.56 16.97
C VAL A 106 -22.95 -42.13 17.53
N ILE A 107 -23.57 -41.87 18.69
CA ILE A 107 -23.48 -40.56 19.37
C ILE A 107 -22.03 -40.22 19.72
N GLN A 108 -21.24 -41.19 20.17
CA GLN A 108 -19.82 -40.99 20.48
C GLN A 108 -19.02 -40.62 19.23
N GLU A 109 -19.23 -41.34 18.12
CA GLU A 109 -18.58 -41.05 16.84
C GLU A 109 -18.93 -39.65 16.32
N ILE A 110 -20.21 -39.26 16.38
CA ILE A 110 -20.63 -37.90 15.98
C ILE A 110 -19.96 -36.85 16.86
N ASN A 111 -19.84 -37.08 18.18
CA ASN A 111 -19.16 -36.14 19.07
C ASN A 111 -17.66 -36.01 18.77
N ASN A 112 -16.99 -37.09 18.36
CA ASN A 112 -15.59 -37.03 17.92
C ASN A 112 -15.45 -36.18 16.64
N ASN A 113 -16.30 -36.44 15.65
CA ASN A 113 -16.38 -35.63 14.43
C ASN A 113 -16.66 -34.14 14.71
N ILE A 114 -17.51 -33.83 15.70
CA ILE A 114 -17.77 -32.45 16.13
C ILE A 114 -16.49 -31.78 16.64
N LYS A 115 -15.70 -32.46 17.47
CA LYS A 115 -14.43 -31.93 18.00
C LYS A 115 -13.41 -31.70 16.90
N GLU A 116 -13.26 -32.65 15.97
CA GLU A 116 -12.37 -32.50 14.82
C GLU A 116 -12.73 -31.29 13.97
N ARG A 117 -14.03 -31.10 13.66
CA ARG A 117 -14.51 -29.94 12.92
C ARG A 117 -14.27 -28.62 13.64
N GLN A 118 -14.32 -28.58 14.98
CA GLN A 118 -13.98 -27.38 15.74
C GLN A 118 -12.53 -26.94 15.52
N ASN A 119 -11.59 -27.89 15.46
CA ASN A 119 -10.19 -27.60 15.15
C ASN A 119 -10.04 -27.06 13.73
N VAL A 120 -10.73 -27.65 12.75
CA VAL A 120 -10.72 -27.19 11.37
C VAL A 120 -11.26 -25.75 11.26
N PHE A 121 -12.35 -25.41 11.96
CA PHE A 121 -12.85 -24.03 11.97
C PHE A 121 -11.84 -23.06 12.56
N PHE A 122 -11.15 -23.44 13.62
CA PHE A 122 -10.12 -22.60 14.23
C PHE A 122 -8.98 -22.29 13.23
N ASP A 123 -8.52 -23.30 12.49
CA ASP A 123 -7.52 -23.11 11.43
C ASP A 123 -8.07 -22.21 10.30
N MET A 124 -9.32 -22.41 9.87
CA MET A 124 -9.94 -21.58 8.83
C MET A 124 -10.09 -20.12 9.26
N GLU A 125 -10.56 -19.88 10.50
CA GLU A 125 -10.75 -18.55 11.07
C GLU A 125 -9.42 -17.78 11.24
N ALA A 126 -8.29 -18.47 11.33
CA ALA A 126 -6.98 -17.83 11.40
C ALA A 126 -6.64 -17.01 10.14
N PHE A 127 -7.24 -17.36 8.99
CA PHE A 127 -7.05 -16.67 7.72
C PHE A 127 -8.13 -15.63 7.41
N LEU A 128 -9.15 -15.51 8.27
CA LEU A 128 -10.21 -14.52 8.10
C LEU A 128 -9.89 -13.22 8.86
N PRO A 129 -10.40 -12.07 8.39
CA PRO A 129 -10.26 -10.81 9.12
C PRO A 129 -10.84 -10.95 10.52
N LYS A 130 -10.00 -10.71 11.54
CA LYS A 130 -10.44 -10.73 12.93
C LYS A 130 -11.11 -9.42 13.27
N LYS A 131 -12.21 -9.48 14.03
CA LYS A 131 -12.74 -8.27 14.66
C LYS A 131 -11.72 -7.77 15.66
N ASN A 132 -11.26 -6.54 15.47
CA ASN A 132 -10.39 -5.86 16.43
C ASN A 132 -11.08 -5.82 17.81
N GLY A 133 -10.29 -5.99 18.88
CA GLY A 133 -10.78 -5.76 20.24
C GLY A 133 -11.23 -4.30 20.42
N LEU A 134 -12.12 -4.06 21.37
CA LEU A 134 -12.79 -2.76 21.56
C LEU A 134 -11.79 -1.58 21.67
N TYR A 135 -10.67 -1.80 22.37
CA TYR A 135 -9.58 -0.82 22.48
C TYR A 135 -8.86 -0.54 21.15
N LEU A 136 -8.61 -1.58 20.35
CA LEU A 136 -7.89 -1.49 19.08
C LEU A 136 -8.75 -0.82 18.00
N ASN A 137 -10.08 -1.06 17.98
CA ASN A 137 -11.02 -0.34 17.11
C ASN A 137 -11.08 1.16 17.43
N LEU A 138 -10.99 1.53 18.71
CA LEU A 138 -11.05 2.92 19.14
C LEU A 138 -9.82 3.73 18.71
N VAL A 139 -8.64 3.08 18.65
CA VAL A 139 -7.35 3.74 18.36
C VAL A 139 -6.95 3.64 16.88
N LEU A 140 -7.28 2.55 16.18
CA LEU A 140 -6.77 2.27 14.82
C LEU A 140 -7.87 2.16 13.74
N GLY A 141 -9.15 2.20 14.11
CA GLY A 141 -10.26 1.96 13.17
C GLY A 141 -10.35 0.50 12.70
N ASN A 142 -11.18 0.25 11.68
CA ASN A 142 -11.34 -1.10 11.11
C ASN A 142 -10.11 -1.50 10.29
N VAL A 143 -9.07 -1.99 10.95
CA VAL A 143 -7.88 -2.55 10.30
C VAL A 143 -8.08 -4.05 10.06
N ASN A 144 -7.87 -4.51 8.82
CA ASN A 144 -7.86 -5.94 8.48
C ASN A 144 -6.51 -6.57 8.88
N VAL A 145 -6.43 -7.16 10.08
CA VAL A 145 -5.24 -7.88 10.55
C VAL A 145 -5.37 -9.37 10.17
N THR A 146 -5.03 -9.73 8.94
CA THR A 146 -4.71 -11.13 8.63
C THR A 146 -3.33 -11.43 9.24
N LEU A 147 -3.34 -12.07 10.41
CA LEU A 147 -2.15 -12.51 11.13
C LEU A 147 -1.48 -13.65 10.34
N LEU A 148 -0.78 -13.33 9.25
CA LEU A 148 0.12 -14.25 8.57
C LEU A 148 1.26 -14.59 9.52
N SER A 149 1.30 -15.85 10.01
CA SER A 149 2.50 -16.69 9.95
C SER A 149 2.42 -17.90 10.90
N LYS A 150 2.32 -19.11 10.33
CA LYS A 150 2.72 -20.36 10.99
C LYS A 150 4.26 -20.53 11.02
N GLN A 151 5.04 -19.61 10.42
CA GLN A 151 6.51 -19.60 10.47
C GLN A 151 7.08 -18.93 11.74
N ALA A 152 6.26 -18.25 12.55
CA ALA A 152 6.72 -17.66 13.82
C ALA A 152 6.82 -18.66 14.99
N LYS A 153 6.60 -19.96 14.75
CA LYS A 153 6.64 -21.00 15.78
C LYS A 153 7.97 -21.77 15.90
N PHE A 154 8.97 -21.42 15.09
CA PHE A 154 10.31 -22.05 15.14
C PHE A 154 11.44 -21.03 14.91
N ALA A 155 11.40 -19.91 15.62
CA ALA A 155 12.54 -19.01 15.77
C ALA A 155 12.75 -18.71 17.26
#